data_AF-A0A1V4ZPA3-F1
#
_entry.id   AF-A0A1V4ZPA3-F1
#
_cell.length_a   1.000
_cell.length_b   1.000
_cell.length_c   1.000
_cell.angle_alpha   90.00
_cell.angle_beta   90.00
_cell.angle_gamma   90.00
#
_symmetry.space_group_name_H-M   'P 1'
#
loop_
_entity.id
_entity.type
_entity.pdbx_description
1 polymer ?
#
loop_
_entity_poly.entity_id
_entity_poly.type
_entity_poly.pdbx_seq_one_letter_code
_entity_poly.pdbx_strand_id
1 'polypeptide(L)'
;MRESKKKECPFLGVVPSREPDTPNASSLYSSFIYHYSGMKREARAIIHCRGHPHVRAAHPSTLEITCEHEMTPNGDCIIAVGADCSARDLPEEFRILLCRDDASLHTVFSCGGMSVEVRGQGSSSMTLDHPADMVWRRSCYVCGRTVAIGSDTTARMMPREFVEALRKGGEVVATLTVRVP
;
A
#
# COMPACT_ATOMS: atom_id res chain seq x y z
N MET A 1 -24.73 -18.23 5.50
CA MET A 1 -23.57 -17.62 4.79
C MET A 1 -24.10 -16.44 3.99
N ARG A 2 -23.71 -15.20 4.32
CA ARG A 2 -24.07 -14.02 3.52
C ARG A 2 -22.94 -13.79 2.51
N GLU A 3 -23.25 -13.92 1.23
CA GLU A 3 -22.33 -13.53 0.16
C GLU A 3 -22.05 -12.03 0.24
N SER A 4 -20.86 -11.68 0.72
CA SER A 4 -20.33 -10.32 0.61
C SER A 4 -20.12 -10.03 -0.87
N LYS A 5 -21.06 -9.28 -1.48
CA LYS A 5 -20.95 -8.80 -2.86
C LYS A 5 -19.57 -8.17 -3.05
N LYS A 6 -18.76 -8.74 -3.96
CA LYS A 6 -17.47 -8.19 -4.38
C LYS A 6 -17.75 -6.81 -4.97
N LYS A 7 -17.50 -5.73 -4.22
CA LYS A 7 -17.47 -4.38 -4.78
C LYS A 7 -16.23 -4.30 -5.66
N GLU A 8 -16.42 -4.41 -6.96
CA GLU A 8 -15.40 -4.09 -7.95
C GLU A 8 -15.03 -2.61 -7.80
N CYS A 9 -13.74 -2.30 -7.97
CA CYS A 9 -13.29 -0.92 -7.96
C CYS A 9 -13.77 -0.24 -9.24
N PRO A 10 -14.69 0.73 -9.16
CA PRO A 10 -15.07 1.49 -10.34
C PRO A 10 -13.86 2.32 -10.75
N PHE A 11 -13.49 2.25 -12.02
CA PHE A 11 -12.55 3.19 -12.62
C PHE A 11 -13.25 4.55 -12.69
N LEU A 12 -13.19 5.34 -11.61
CA LEU A 12 -13.90 6.60 -11.50
C LEU A 12 -13.07 7.71 -12.14
N GLY A 13 -13.47 8.04 -13.37
CA GLY A 13 -13.17 9.31 -13.99
C GLY A 13 -13.68 10.48 -13.16
N VAL A 14 -12.91 11.57 -13.24
CA VAL A 14 -13.10 12.94 -12.77
C VAL A 14 -14.54 13.33 -12.39
N VAL A 15 -14.72 13.86 -11.17
CA VAL A 15 -15.87 14.69 -10.77
C VAL A 15 -15.38 15.79 -9.79
N PRO A 16 -16.07 16.94 -9.70
CA PRO A 16 -15.45 18.25 -9.59
C PRO A 16 -15.30 18.73 -8.15
N SER A 17 -14.37 19.67 -7.98
CA SER A 17 -14.12 20.44 -6.77
C SER A 17 -15.38 21.11 -6.22
N ARG A 18 -15.72 20.80 -4.96
CA ARG A 18 -16.57 21.65 -4.12
C ARG A 18 -15.72 22.23 -2.99
N GLU A 19 -15.62 23.54 -2.94
CA GLU A 19 -15.05 24.28 -1.80
C GLU A 19 -16.05 24.29 -0.63
N PRO A 20 -15.59 24.15 0.63
CA PRO A 20 -16.42 24.47 1.78
C PRO A 20 -16.18 25.91 2.24
N ASP A 21 -17.26 26.69 2.25
CA ASP A 21 -17.37 27.97 2.97
C ASP A 21 -17.30 27.73 4.49
N THR A 22 -16.36 28.38 5.18
CA THR A 22 -16.57 29.08 6.48
C THR A 22 -15.28 29.83 6.90
N PRO A 23 -15.39 31.01 7.53
CA PRO A 23 -14.26 31.88 7.82
C PRO A 23 -13.64 31.60 9.21
N ASN A 24 -12.39 32.05 9.39
CA ASN A 24 -11.54 32.00 10.59
C ASN A 24 -10.71 30.70 10.78
N ALA A 25 -9.61 30.61 10.02
CA ALA A 25 -8.38 29.86 10.35
C ALA A 25 -7.13 30.49 9.66
N SER A 26 -7.21 31.77 9.26
CA SER A 26 -6.40 32.28 8.13
C SER A 26 -4.91 32.43 8.42
N SER A 27 -4.45 32.62 9.67
CA SER A 27 -3.03 32.89 9.91
C SER A 27 -2.16 31.64 9.96
N LEU A 28 -2.63 30.56 10.60
CA LEU A 28 -1.88 29.29 10.67
C LEU A 28 -2.10 28.47 9.40
N TYR A 29 -3.30 28.50 8.81
CA TYR A 29 -3.57 27.84 7.54
C TYR A 29 -2.83 28.53 6.39
N SER A 30 -2.73 29.87 6.37
CA SER A 30 -1.89 30.57 5.38
C SER A 30 -0.42 30.21 5.52
N SER A 31 0.15 30.14 6.73
CA SER A 31 1.55 29.73 6.90
C SER A 31 1.79 28.25 6.55
N PHE A 32 0.80 27.37 6.78
CA PHE A 32 0.86 25.95 6.43
C PHE A 32 0.71 25.72 4.91
N ILE A 33 -0.17 26.47 4.25
CA ILE A 33 -0.42 26.43 2.80
C ILE A 33 0.71 27.11 2.01
N TYR A 34 1.30 28.20 2.52
CA TYR A 34 2.42 28.87 1.86
C TYR A 34 3.74 28.08 1.94
N HIS A 35 3.96 27.27 2.99
CA HIS A 35 5.10 26.33 3.02
C HIS A 35 4.91 25.16 2.05
N TYR A 36 3.65 24.84 1.70
CA TYR A 36 3.25 23.77 0.79
C TYR A 36 3.12 24.20 -0.69
N SER A 37 3.53 25.42 -1.04
CA SER A 37 3.43 25.94 -2.42
C SER A 37 4.41 25.30 -3.42
N GLY A 38 5.06 24.19 -3.03
CA GLY A 38 5.87 23.30 -3.88
C GLY A 38 5.64 21.82 -3.56
N MET A 39 4.38 21.39 -3.37
CA MET A 39 4.05 19.98 -3.11
C MET A 39 4.69 19.06 -4.15
N LYS A 40 5.64 18.23 -3.69
CA LYS A 40 6.15 17.10 -4.48
C LYS A 40 4.95 16.25 -4.91
N ARG A 41 4.83 16.01 -6.21
CA ARG A 41 3.79 15.13 -6.78
C ARG A 41 4.17 13.66 -6.76
N GLU A 42 5.33 13.35 -6.19
CA GLU A 42 5.87 12.00 -6.07
C GLU A 42 6.61 11.85 -4.74
N ALA A 43 6.41 10.70 -4.10
CA ALA A 43 7.20 10.29 -2.95
C ALA A 43 7.56 8.81 -3.07
N ARG A 44 8.67 8.42 -2.43
CA ARG A 44 9.18 7.05 -2.44
C ARG A 44 9.46 6.58 -1.02
N ALA A 45 9.11 5.33 -0.74
CA ALA A 45 9.50 4.60 0.46
C ALA A 45 10.22 3.30 0.05
N ILE A 46 11.24 2.92 0.82
CA ILE A 46 11.98 1.67 0.65
C ILE A 46 11.84 0.91 1.97
N ILE A 47 11.30 -0.30 1.90
CA ILE A 47 11.04 -1.14 3.06
C ILE A 47 11.87 -2.41 2.92
N HIS A 48 12.66 -2.72 3.95
CA HIS A 48 13.42 -3.94 4.03
C HIS A 48 12.66 -4.96 4.85
N CYS A 49 12.54 -6.18 4.32
CA CYS A 49 11.89 -7.30 4.97
C CYS A 49 12.55 -8.61 4.51
N ARG A 50 12.00 -9.74 4.91
CA ARG A 50 12.49 -11.06 4.49
C ARG A 50 11.35 -12.00 4.18
N GLY A 51 11.63 -12.99 3.34
CA GLY A 51 10.75 -14.13 3.17
C GLY A 51 10.68 -15.01 4.43
N HIS A 52 9.80 -16.00 4.41
CA HIS A 52 9.60 -16.93 5.50
C HIS A 52 9.22 -18.33 4.99
N PRO A 53 9.64 -19.44 5.64
CA PRO A 53 9.30 -20.81 5.23
C PRO A 53 7.79 -21.09 5.08
N HIS A 54 6.95 -20.36 5.81
CA HIS A 54 5.49 -20.49 5.73
C HIS A 54 4.82 -19.64 4.64
N VAL A 55 5.57 -18.89 3.83
CA VAL A 55 4.98 -18.10 2.73
C VAL A 55 4.27 -19.03 1.74
N ARG A 56 2.95 -18.83 1.59
CA ARG A 56 2.13 -19.58 0.62
C ARG A 56 1.81 -18.78 -0.63
N ALA A 57 1.64 -17.48 -0.48
CA ALA A 57 1.27 -16.55 -1.55
C ALA A 57 0.11 -17.10 -2.41
N ALA A 58 -1.03 -17.39 -1.77
CA ALA A 58 -2.17 -18.06 -2.40
C ALA A 58 -3.48 -17.27 -2.31
N HIS A 59 -3.50 -16.17 -1.56
CA HIS A 59 -4.70 -15.35 -1.41
C HIS A 59 -5.07 -14.69 -2.75
N PRO A 60 -6.34 -14.80 -3.20
CA PRO A 60 -6.75 -14.38 -4.54
C PRO A 60 -7.10 -12.89 -4.67
N SER A 61 -7.06 -12.12 -3.57
CA SER A 61 -7.52 -10.71 -3.58
C SER A 61 -6.63 -9.75 -2.81
N THR A 62 -5.57 -10.23 -2.16
CA THR A 62 -4.65 -9.39 -1.40
C THR A 62 -3.23 -9.90 -1.49
N LEU A 63 -2.26 -9.01 -1.24
CA LEU A 63 -0.93 -9.36 -0.78
C LEU A 63 -0.59 -8.52 0.46
N GLU A 64 0.33 -9.00 1.29
CA GLU A 64 0.65 -8.39 2.58
C GLU A 64 2.14 -8.53 2.92
N ILE A 65 2.70 -7.48 3.52
CA ILE A 65 3.96 -7.54 4.27
C ILE A 65 3.72 -7.06 5.69
N THR A 66 4.48 -7.57 6.65
CA THR A 66 4.29 -7.27 8.07
C THR A 66 5.61 -7.05 8.81
N CYS A 67 5.57 -6.21 9.85
CA CYS A 67 6.67 -6.00 10.79
C CYS A 67 6.85 -7.19 11.75
N GLU A 68 5.80 -8.02 11.91
CA GLU A 68 5.91 -9.25 12.69
C GLU A 68 6.99 -10.16 12.10
N HIS A 69 7.84 -10.74 12.94
CA HIS A 69 8.96 -11.57 12.47
C HIS A 69 8.56 -13.01 12.11
N GLU A 70 7.43 -13.46 12.64
CA GLU A 70 6.94 -14.83 12.54
C GLU A 70 5.54 -14.83 11.92
N MET A 71 5.24 -15.88 11.15
CA MET A 71 3.89 -16.08 10.60
C MET A 71 3.45 -17.54 10.74
N THR A 72 2.17 -17.73 11.00
CA THR A 72 1.57 -19.06 10.98
C THR A 72 1.34 -19.52 9.54
N PRO A 73 1.25 -20.85 9.28
CA PRO A 73 0.93 -21.36 7.95
C PRO A 73 -0.44 -20.90 7.39
N ASN A 74 -1.32 -20.34 8.23
CA ASN A 74 -2.66 -19.91 7.82
C ASN A 74 -2.64 -18.58 7.05
N GLY A 75 -1.59 -17.77 7.14
CA GLY A 75 -1.44 -16.54 6.38
C GLY A 75 -1.14 -16.83 4.92
N ASP A 76 -2.15 -16.78 4.04
CA ASP A 76 -1.98 -17.03 2.61
C ASP A 76 -1.79 -15.76 1.77
N CYS A 77 -1.99 -14.57 2.36
CA CYS A 77 -1.73 -13.26 1.76
C CYS A 77 -0.33 -12.70 2.07
N ILE A 78 0.30 -13.12 3.17
CA ILE A 78 1.61 -12.63 3.62
C ILE A 78 2.71 -13.20 2.71
N ILE A 79 3.52 -12.30 2.15
CA ILE A 79 4.68 -12.65 1.30
C ILE A 79 6.02 -12.37 1.97
N ALA A 80 6.06 -11.47 2.96
CA ALA A 80 7.27 -11.10 3.69
C ALA A 80 6.96 -10.68 5.12
N VAL A 81 7.92 -10.91 6.00
CA VAL A 81 7.88 -10.69 7.46
C VAL A 81 9.08 -9.84 7.89
N GLY A 82 9.05 -9.33 9.12
CA GLY A 82 10.13 -8.52 9.69
C GLY A 82 10.41 -7.24 8.91
N ALA A 83 9.36 -6.60 8.38
CA ALA A 83 9.46 -5.29 7.76
C ALA A 83 9.96 -4.24 8.77
N ASP A 84 10.82 -3.34 8.30
CA ASP A 84 11.34 -2.21 9.07
C ASP A 84 10.41 -0.98 9.11
N CYS A 85 9.27 -1.06 8.42
CA CYS A 85 8.28 -0.01 8.30
C CYS A 85 6.88 -0.61 8.25
N SER A 86 5.94 -0.06 9.01
CA SER A 86 4.51 -0.38 8.94
C SER A 86 3.74 0.64 8.08
N ALA A 87 2.43 0.44 7.90
CA ALA A 87 1.57 1.44 7.27
C ALA A 87 1.61 2.79 8.03
N ARG A 88 1.68 2.74 9.37
CA ARG A 88 1.77 3.91 10.24
C ARG A 88 3.08 4.66 10.09
N ASP A 89 4.18 3.93 9.88
CA ASP A 89 5.54 4.49 9.89
C ASP A 89 5.96 5.03 8.52
N LEU A 90 5.12 4.88 7.48
CA LEU A 90 5.36 5.47 6.17
C LEU A 90 5.62 6.99 6.29
N PRO A 91 6.58 7.55 5.53
CA PRO A 91 6.89 8.97 5.56
C PRO A 91 5.65 9.84 5.39
N GLU A 92 5.56 10.94 6.12
CA GLU A 92 4.37 11.80 6.13
C GLU A 92 3.99 12.28 4.73
N GLU A 93 4.95 12.71 3.92
CA GLU A 93 4.68 13.16 2.55
C GLU A 93 4.14 12.02 1.68
N PHE A 94 4.64 10.80 1.88
CA PHE A 94 4.15 9.62 1.18
C PHE A 94 2.69 9.31 1.56
N ARG A 95 2.37 9.33 2.86
CA ARG A 95 1.01 9.10 3.35
C ARG A 95 0.04 10.17 2.84
N ILE A 96 0.42 11.45 2.88
CA ILE A 96 -0.39 12.56 2.35
C ILE A 96 -0.72 12.35 0.87
N LEU A 97 0.26 11.96 0.06
CA LEU A 97 0.02 11.68 -1.36
C LEU A 97 -0.88 10.46 -1.55
N LEU A 98 -0.64 9.37 -0.82
CA LEU A 98 -1.39 8.13 -0.94
C LEU A 98 -2.86 8.28 -0.49
N CYS A 99 -3.15 9.19 0.43
CA CYS A 99 -4.49 9.55 0.88
C CYS A 99 -5.27 10.42 -0.13
N ARG A 100 -5.05 10.26 -1.43
CA ARG A 100 -5.78 10.95 -2.49
C ARG A 100 -6.40 9.94 -3.46
N ASP A 101 -7.60 10.24 -3.94
CA ASP A 101 -8.33 9.35 -4.86
C ASP A 101 -7.73 9.33 -6.28
N ASP A 102 -6.90 10.32 -6.63
CA ASP A 102 -6.16 10.37 -7.89
C ASP A 102 -4.72 9.83 -7.78
N ALA A 103 -4.31 9.36 -6.61
CA ALA A 103 -2.97 8.82 -6.40
C ALA A 103 -2.82 7.43 -7.02
N SER A 104 -1.68 7.21 -7.67
CA SER A 104 -1.23 5.91 -8.15
C SER A 104 -0.09 5.40 -7.29
N LEU A 105 -0.11 4.13 -6.93
CA LEU A 105 0.96 3.45 -6.21
C LEU A 105 1.59 2.40 -7.13
N HIS A 106 2.91 2.52 -7.35
CA HIS A 106 3.73 1.49 -7.98
C HIS A 106 4.65 0.89 -6.93
N THR A 107 4.59 -0.43 -6.77
CA THR A 107 5.42 -1.18 -5.83
C THR A 107 6.26 -2.18 -6.59
N VAL A 108 7.55 -2.24 -6.30
CA VAL A 108 8.47 -3.26 -6.82
C VAL A 108 9.01 -4.07 -5.65
N PHE A 109 8.70 -5.37 -5.63
CA PHE A 109 9.28 -6.32 -4.69
C PHE A 109 10.47 -7.01 -5.34
N SER A 110 11.65 -6.91 -4.75
CA SER A 110 12.87 -7.58 -5.22
C SER A 110 13.33 -8.63 -4.21
N CYS A 111 13.67 -9.82 -4.70
CA CYS A 111 14.16 -10.94 -3.89
C CYS A 111 14.97 -11.90 -4.76
N GLY A 112 16.17 -12.30 -4.33
CA GLY A 112 16.97 -13.32 -5.03
C GLY A 112 17.27 -12.97 -6.50
N GLY A 113 17.49 -11.69 -6.82
CA GLY A 113 17.75 -11.22 -8.18
C GLY A 113 16.51 -11.10 -9.08
N MET A 114 15.33 -11.51 -8.61
CA MET A 114 14.05 -11.35 -9.30
C MET A 114 13.32 -10.11 -8.81
N SER A 115 12.40 -9.59 -9.62
CA SER A 115 11.50 -8.50 -9.21
C SER A 115 10.07 -8.74 -9.69
N VAL A 116 9.10 -8.32 -8.88
CA VAL A 116 7.67 -8.34 -9.20
C VAL A 116 7.10 -6.94 -9.01
N GLU A 117 6.42 -6.44 -10.03
CA GLU A 117 5.73 -5.16 -9.98
C GLU A 117 4.26 -5.33 -9.57
N VAL A 118 3.78 -4.39 -8.76
CA VAL A 118 2.39 -4.30 -8.32
C VAL A 118 1.93 -2.86 -8.48
N ARG A 119 0.79 -2.65 -9.16
CA ARG A 119 0.19 -1.32 -9.33
C ARG A 119 -1.15 -1.28 -8.63
N GLY A 120 -1.42 -0.18 -7.94
CA GLY A 120 -2.69 0.08 -7.28
C GLY A 120 -2.96 1.57 -7.16
N GLN A 121 -4.01 1.90 -6.43
CA GLN A 121 -4.48 3.27 -6.25
C GLN A 121 -4.47 3.64 -4.77
N GLY A 122 -4.23 4.93 -4.52
CA GLY A 122 -4.51 5.57 -3.24
C GLY A 122 -6.02 5.77 -3.02
N SER A 123 -6.37 6.34 -1.87
CA SER A 123 -7.73 6.82 -1.62
C SER A 123 -7.78 7.80 -0.46
N SER A 124 -8.65 8.80 -0.56
CA SER A 124 -8.97 9.73 0.54
C SER A 124 -9.51 9.05 1.80
N SER A 125 -9.97 7.80 1.69
CA SER A 125 -10.44 7.00 2.83
C SER A 125 -9.34 6.26 3.59
N MET A 126 -8.09 6.27 3.12
CA MET A 126 -6.98 5.57 3.78
C MET A 126 -6.61 6.22 5.11
N THR A 127 -6.53 5.42 6.18
CA THR A 127 -6.12 5.87 7.51
C THR A 127 -4.63 5.59 7.80
N LEU A 128 -4.08 4.53 7.21
CA LEU A 128 -2.66 4.15 7.31
C LEU A 128 -2.16 4.13 8.77
N ASP A 129 -2.95 3.58 9.68
CA ASP A 129 -2.70 3.66 11.13
C ASP A 129 -2.36 2.29 11.75
N HIS A 130 -2.26 1.22 10.97
CA HIS A 130 -1.87 -0.09 11.49
C HIS A 130 -0.37 -0.13 11.85
N PRO A 131 -0.02 -0.59 13.06
CA PRO A 131 1.36 -0.52 13.56
C PRO A 131 2.30 -1.60 12.99
N ALA A 132 1.78 -2.53 12.18
CA ALA A 132 2.58 -3.67 11.72
C ALA A 132 2.41 -4.02 10.24
N ASP A 133 1.24 -3.79 9.64
CA ASP A 133 0.88 -4.46 8.38
C ASP A 133 0.68 -3.46 7.25
N MET A 134 1.11 -3.85 6.06
CA MET A 134 0.78 -3.19 4.80
C MET A 134 0.12 -4.18 3.85
N VAL A 135 -1.07 -3.83 3.35
CA VAL A 135 -1.90 -4.70 2.52
C VAL A 135 -2.27 -4.01 1.21
N TRP A 136 -1.97 -4.67 0.10
CA TRP A 136 -2.42 -4.32 -1.24
C TRP A 136 -3.66 -5.14 -1.56
N ARG A 137 -4.75 -4.48 -1.93
CA ARG A 137 -6.05 -5.11 -2.14
C ARG A 137 -6.50 -4.94 -3.58
N ARG A 138 -7.03 -6.01 -4.17
CA ARG A 138 -7.72 -5.94 -5.45
C ARG A 138 -9.07 -5.23 -5.35
N SER A 139 -9.72 -5.29 -4.19
CA SER A 139 -10.98 -4.59 -3.93
C SER A 139 -10.75 -3.14 -3.48
N CYS A 140 -11.84 -2.38 -3.39
CA CYS A 140 -11.86 -1.01 -2.86
C CYS A 140 -12.12 -0.94 -1.35
N TYR A 141 -11.91 -2.05 -0.63
CA TYR A 141 -12.06 -2.05 0.82
C TYR A 141 -10.86 -1.39 1.49
N VAL A 142 -11.11 -0.45 2.38
CA VAL A 142 -10.07 0.26 3.14
C VAL A 142 -10.17 -0.06 4.63
N CYS A 143 -9.03 -0.33 5.24
CA CYS A 143 -8.82 -0.35 6.68
C CYS A 143 -7.41 0.17 6.98
N GLY A 144 -7.01 0.24 8.26
CA GLY A 144 -5.71 0.79 8.67
C GLY A 144 -4.46 0.16 8.06
N ARG A 145 -4.59 -1.05 7.49
CA ARG A 145 -3.50 -1.78 6.83
C ARG A 145 -3.39 -1.47 5.35
N THR A 146 -4.44 -0.91 4.74
CA THR A 146 -4.56 -0.84 3.29
C THR A 146 -3.65 0.26 2.75
N VAL A 147 -2.62 -0.13 1.99
CA VAL A 147 -1.72 0.80 1.28
C VAL A 147 -2.04 0.89 -0.22
N ALA A 148 -2.88 -0.02 -0.74
CA ALA A 148 -3.35 0.06 -2.11
C ALA A 148 -4.74 -0.57 -2.25
N ILE A 149 -5.60 0.07 -3.03
CA ILE A 149 -6.83 -0.52 -3.56
C ILE A 149 -6.70 -0.73 -5.07
N GLY A 150 -7.58 -1.53 -5.66
CA GLY A 150 -7.56 -1.79 -7.12
C GLY A 150 -6.25 -2.43 -7.62
N SER A 151 -5.53 -3.16 -6.75
CA SER A 151 -4.25 -3.77 -7.07
C SER A 151 -4.35 -4.74 -8.26
N ASP A 152 -3.46 -4.59 -9.25
CA ASP A 152 -3.38 -5.44 -10.44
C ASP A 152 -2.81 -6.84 -10.13
N THR A 153 -2.07 -6.94 -9.03
CA THR A 153 -1.38 -8.15 -8.58
C THR A 153 -1.85 -8.53 -7.18
N THR A 154 -1.93 -9.84 -6.95
CA THR A 154 -2.30 -10.43 -5.65
C THR A 154 -1.26 -11.48 -5.26
N ALA A 155 -1.29 -11.96 -4.02
CA ALA A 155 -0.36 -12.97 -3.55
C ALA A 155 -0.36 -14.22 -4.46
N ARG A 156 -1.54 -14.70 -4.89
CA ARG A 156 -1.69 -15.84 -5.80
C ARG A 156 -0.99 -15.68 -7.16
N MET A 157 -0.83 -14.45 -7.63
CA MET A 157 -0.29 -14.11 -8.95
C MET A 157 1.23 -14.00 -8.96
N MET A 158 1.89 -14.02 -7.80
CA MET A 158 3.35 -14.00 -7.69
C MET A 158 3.96 -15.19 -8.45
N PRO A 159 5.03 -14.99 -9.24
CA PRO A 159 5.76 -16.06 -9.91
C PRO A 159 6.21 -17.12 -8.91
N ARG A 160 6.14 -18.40 -9.28
CA ARG A 160 6.43 -19.51 -8.35
C ARG A 160 7.90 -19.51 -7.90
N GLU A 161 8.82 -19.19 -8.81
CA GLU A 161 10.24 -19.00 -8.49
C GLU A 161 10.47 -17.88 -7.46
N PHE A 162 9.72 -16.78 -7.55
CA PHE A 162 9.78 -15.69 -6.55
C PHE A 162 9.30 -16.19 -5.19
N VAL A 163 8.16 -16.90 -5.15
CA VAL A 163 7.63 -17.50 -3.92
C VAL A 163 8.61 -18.51 -3.29
N GLU A 164 9.31 -19.31 -4.10
CA GLU A 164 10.35 -20.22 -3.60
C GLU A 164 11.56 -19.47 -3.01
N ALA A 165 11.96 -18.33 -3.57
CA ALA A 165 12.99 -17.49 -2.98
C ALA A 165 12.54 -16.91 -1.63
N LEU A 166 11.28 -16.49 -1.51
CA LEU A 166 10.69 -16.04 -0.25
C LEU A 166 10.67 -17.18 0.78
N ARG A 167 10.28 -18.40 0.40
CA ARG A 167 10.27 -19.56 1.31
C ARG A 167 11.64 -19.91 1.88
N LYS A 168 12.71 -19.64 1.13
CA LYS A 168 14.08 -19.81 1.60
C LYS A 168 14.53 -18.72 2.57
N GLY A 169 13.66 -17.78 2.93
CA GLY A 169 13.98 -16.66 3.81
C GLY A 169 14.79 -15.55 3.14
N GLY A 170 14.73 -15.45 1.81
CA GLY A 170 15.49 -14.45 1.06
C GLY A 170 15.18 -13.02 1.50
N GLU A 171 16.18 -12.14 1.41
CA GLU A 171 16.00 -10.71 1.64
C GLU A 171 15.04 -10.13 0.61
N VAL A 172 14.11 -9.31 1.09
CA VAL A 172 13.09 -8.65 0.29
C VAL A 172 13.23 -7.15 0.44
N VAL A 173 13.30 -6.45 -0.69
CA VAL A 173 13.21 -4.99 -0.72
C VAL A 173 11.92 -4.62 -1.44
N ALA A 174 11.03 -3.91 -0.75
CA ALA A 174 9.84 -3.32 -1.34
C ALA A 174 10.09 -1.84 -1.60
N THR A 175 10.22 -1.46 -2.87
CA THR A 175 10.25 -0.06 -3.29
C THR A 175 8.84 0.40 -3.63
N LEU A 176 8.30 1.34 -2.88
CA LEU A 176 6.99 1.94 -3.11
C LEU A 176 7.17 3.35 -3.67
N THR A 177 6.49 3.68 -4.76
CA THR A 177 6.46 5.02 -5.36
C THR A 177 5.02 5.45 -5.53
N VAL A 178 4.63 6.52 -4.84
CA VAL A 178 3.30 7.14 -4.98
C VAL A 178 3.42 8.38 -5.87
N ARG A 179 2.49 8.54 -6.80
CA ARG A 179 2.41 9.69 -7.72
C ARG A 179 1.00 10.23 -7.79
N VAL A 180 0.89 11.55 -7.83
CA VAL A 180 -0.35 12.27 -8.13
C VAL A 180 -0.19 13.07 -9.43
N PRO A 181 -1.23 13.15 -10.29
CA PRO A 181 -1.18 13.89 -11.54
C PRO A 181 -0.82 15.37 -11.39
#